data_AF-A0A974P611-F1
#
_entry.id   AF-A0A974P611-F1
#
_cell.length_a   1.000
_cell.length_b   1.000
_cell.length_c   1.000
_cell.angle_alpha   90.00
_cell.angle_beta   90.00
_cell.angle_gamma   90.00
#
_symmetry.space_group_name_H-M   'P 1'
#
loop_
_entity.id
_entity.type
_entity.pdbx_description
1 polymer ?
#
loop_
_entity_poly.entity_id
_entity_poly.type
_entity_poly.pdbx_seq_one_letter_code
_entity_poly.pdbx_strand_id
1 'polypeptide(L)'
;MSDPPTSSEALAAEWKPYIETCIEAFGPERGMFESNFPVDIGSCDYDVLWNAFKVLTKGASAAEKTALYSGTATKIYRLDL
;
A
#
# COMPACT_ATOMS: atom_id res chain seq x y z
N MET A 1 8.27 16.90 7.21
CA MET A 1 6.87 16.91 6.76
C MET A 1 6.71 18.01 5.74
N SER A 2 6.06 17.71 4.62
CA SER A 2 5.67 18.71 3.63
C SER A 2 4.75 19.76 4.26
N ASP A 3 4.88 21.01 3.80
CA ASP A 3 3.98 22.11 4.18
C ASP A 3 3.35 22.69 2.89
N PRO A 4 2.05 22.44 2.62
CA PRO A 4 1.10 21.69 3.46
C PRO A 4 1.34 20.16 3.45
N PRO A 5 0.77 19.42 4.43
CA PRO A 5 0.84 17.96 4.46
C PRO A 5 0.25 17.33 3.20
N THR A 6 0.92 16.30 2.68
CA THR A 6 0.48 15.59 1.46
C THR A 6 -0.81 14.81 1.74
N SER A 7 -1.81 14.87 0.85
CA SER A 7 -3.04 14.09 0.99
C SER A 7 -2.88 12.65 0.48
N SER A 8 -3.74 11.74 0.94
CA SER A 8 -3.75 10.35 0.47
C SER A 8 -4.04 10.23 -1.02
N GLU A 9 -4.89 11.10 -1.58
CA GLU A 9 -5.20 11.13 -3.01
C GLU A 9 -3.99 11.59 -3.83
N ALA A 10 -3.25 12.59 -3.35
CA ALA A 10 -2.04 13.05 -4.01
C ALA A 10 -0.95 11.97 -4.02
N LEU A 11 -0.71 11.29 -2.89
CA LEU A 11 0.20 10.16 -2.83
C LEU A 11 -0.24 9.00 -3.72
N ALA A 12 -1.53 8.65 -3.67
CA ALA A 12 -2.08 7.60 -4.51
C ALA A 12 -1.88 7.92 -6.00
N ALA A 13 -2.13 9.16 -6.43
CA ALA A 13 -1.92 9.57 -7.81
C ALA A 13 -0.45 9.45 -8.24
N GLU A 14 0.48 9.90 -7.38
CA GLU A 14 1.92 9.84 -7.65
C GLU A 14 2.45 8.41 -7.70
N TRP A 15 2.00 7.54 -6.78
CA TRP A 15 2.50 6.16 -6.69
C TRP A 15 1.82 5.17 -7.62
N LYS A 16 0.63 5.51 -8.14
CA LYS A 16 -0.18 4.68 -9.04
C LYS A 16 0.63 3.99 -10.14
N PRO A 17 1.42 4.68 -10.98
CA PRO A 17 2.14 4.03 -12.07
C PRO A 17 3.10 2.94 -11.59
N TYR A 18 3.72 3.11 -10.42
CA TYR A 18 4.65 2.13 -9.87
C TYR A 18 3.93 0.94 -9.22
N ILE A 19 2.92 1.22 -8.40
CA ILE A 19 2.19 0.19 -7.66
C ILE A 19 1.35 -0.67 -8.61
N GLU A 20 0.62 -0.06 -9.55
CA GLU A 20 -0.17 -0.83 -10.52
C GLU A 20 0.72 -1.68 -11.42
N THR A 21 1.86 -1.15 -11.88
CA THR A 21 2.83 -1.93 -12.67
C THR A 21 3.34 -3.14 -11.89
N CYS A 22 3.67 -2.98 -10.61
CA CYS A 22 4.10 -4.09 -9.76
C CYS A 22 2.97 -5.13 -9.57
N ILE A 23 1.74 -4.68 -9.32
CA ILE A 23 0.60 -5.59 -9.14
C ILE A 23 0.30 -6.32 -10.45
N GLU A 24 0.36 -5.66 -11.61
CA GLU A 24 0.17 -6.29 -12.92
C GLU A 24 1.26 -7.32 -13.22
N ALA A 25 2.53 -7.00 -12.95
CA ALA A 25 3.65 -7.87 -13.25
C ALA A 25 3.74 -9.09 -12.33
N PHE A 26 3.49 -8.91 -11.03
CA PHE A 26 3.68 -9.96 -10.03
C PHE A 26 2.39 -10.63 -9.58
N GLY A 27 1.26 -9.95 -9.70
CA GLY A 27 -0.01 -10.36 -9.12
C GLY A 27 -0.09 -10.05 -7.62
N PRO A 28 -1.31 -9.92 -7.07
CA PRO A 28 -1.53 -9.52 -5.68
C PRO A 28 -1.06 -10.56 -4.66
N GLU A 29 -0.97 -11.84 -5.04
CA GLU A 29 -0.43 -12.92 -4.19
C GLU A 29 1.10 -12.89 -4.02
N ARG A 30 1.79 -11.97 -4.71
CA ARG A 30 3.23 -11.75 -4.60
C ARG A 30 3.60 -10.30 -4.28
N GLY A 31 2.61 -9.47 -3.97
CA GLY A 31 2.79 -8.11 -3.45
C GLY A 31 2.22 -7.98 -2.03
N MET A 32 2.81 -7.10 -1.23
CA MET A 32 2.28 -6.73 0.08
C MET A 32 2.48 -5.23 0.32
N PHE A 33 1.52 -4.59 0.97
CA PHE A 33 1.69 -3.24 1.49
C PHE A 33 2.36 -3.28 2.85
N GLU A 34 3.22 -2.30 3.07
CA GLU A 34 3.94 -2.13 4.33
C GLU A 34 4.13 -0.63 4.57
N SER A 35 4.44 -0.31 5.82
CA SER A 35 4.86 1.03 6.19
C SER A 35 6.33 0.97 6.59
N ASN A 36 7.16 1.85 6.04
CA ASN A 36 8.56 1.97 6.44
C ASN A 36 8.70 2.96 7.61
N PHE A 37 7.70 3.01 8.49
CA PHE A 37 7.71 3.89 9.65
C PHE A 37 8.81 3.48 10.64
N PRO A 38 9.53 4.47 11.23
CA PRO A 38 9.24 5.90 11.23
C PRO A 38 9.85 6.72 10.08
N VAL A 39 10.56 6.11 9.12
CA VAL A 39 11.23 6.86 8.03
C VAL A 39 10.23 7.64 7.18
N ASP A 40 9.06 7.04 6.92
CA ASP A 40 7.99 7.65 6.13
C ASP A 40 7.41 8.95 6.72
N ILE A 41 7.67 9.27 8.00
CA ILE A 41 7.30 10.57 8.60
C ILE A 41 7.92 11.75 7.83
N GLY A 42 9.03 11.52 7.13
CA GLY A 42 9.60 12.52 6.21
C GLY A 42 8.64 12.93 5.09
N SER A 43 7.80 12.00 4.64
CA SER A 43 6.94 12.09 3.46
C SER A 43 5.46 12.30 3.78
N CYS A 44 4.90 11.53 4.73
CA CYS A 44 3.47 11.57 5.08
C CYS A 44 3.20 10.99 6.47
N ASP A 45 2.02 11.31 7.01
CA ASP A 45 1.52 10.68 8.24
C ASP A 45 1.07 9.23 8.02
N TYR A 46 0.98 8.47 9.11
CA TYR A 46 0.75 7.02 9.07
C TYR A 46 -0.61 6.68 8.46
N ASP A 47 -1.66 7.37 8.88
CA ASP A 47 -3.01 7.19 8.35
C ASP A 47 -3.11 7.61 6.88
N VAL A 48 -2.42 8.69 6.50
CA VAL A 48 -2.33 9.18 5.12
C VAL A 48 -1.73 8.11 4.20
N LEU A 49 -0.64 7.45 4.61
CA LEU A 49 0.00 6.34 3.89
C LEU A 49 -1.01 5.19 3.64
N TRP A 50 -1.62 4.68 4.70
CA TRP A 50 -2.55 3.55 4.59
C TRP A 50 -3.80 3.89 3.78
N ASN A 51 -4.29 5.12 3.88
CA ASN A 51 -5.41 5.58 3.06
C ASN A 51 -5.02 5.73 1.59
N ALA A 52 -3.78 6.08 1.25
CA ALA A 52 -3.30 6.09 -0.13
C ALA A 52 -3.36 4.69 -0.75
N PHE A 53 -2.93 3.65 -0.02
CA PHE A 53 -3.07 2.25 -0.46
C PHE A 53 -4.55 1.86 -0.69
N LYS A 54 -5.47 2.32 0.17
CA LYS A 54 -6.92 2.06 0.00
C LYS A 54 -7.49 2.73 -1.23
N VAL A 55 -7.03 3.95 -1.55
CA VAL A 55 -7.41 4.66 -2.78
C VAL A 55 -6.91 3.88 -4.00
N LEU A 56 -5.63 3.48 -4.01
CA LEU A 56 -5.02 2.70 -5.10
C LEU A 56 -5.74 1.38 -5.36
N THR A 57 -6.17 0.70 -4.30
CA THR A 57 -6.84 -0.59 -4.40
C THR A 57 -8.36 -0.49 -4.48
N LYS A 58 -8.95 0.70 -4.68
CA LYS A 58 -10.42 0.88 -4.68
C LYS A 58 -11.14 -0.09 -5.62
N GLY A 59 -10.58 -0.33 -6.82
CA GLY A 59 -11.13 -1.24 -7.84
C GLY A 59 -10.79 -2.73 -7.65
N ALA A 60 -9.91 -3.08 -6.72
CA ALA A 60 -9.53 -4.47 -6.46
C ALA A 60 -10.64 -5.22 -5.71
N SER A 61 -10.76 -6.51 -6.00
CA SER A 61 -11.67 -7.42 -5.32
C SER A 61 -11.30 -7.62 -3.84
N ALA A 62 -12.22 -8.18 -3.06
CA ALA A 62 -11.97 -8.47 -1.66
C ALA A 62 -10.80 -9.46 -1.45
N ALA A 63 -10.67 -10.47 -2.33
CA ALA A 63 -9.59 -11.44 -2.25
C ALA A 63 -8.22 -10.80 -2.55
N GLU A 64 -8.14 -9.96 -3.58
CA GLU A 64 -6.90 -9.25 -3.93
C GLU A 64 -6.47 -8.27 -2.83
N LYS A 65 -7.43 -7.56 -2.23
CA LYS A 65 -7.17 -6.73 -1.04
C LYS A 65 -6.63 -7.58 0.11
N THR A 66 -7.29 -8.68 0.45
CA THR A 66 -6.80 -9.57 1.51
C THR A 66 -5.38 -10.05 1.24
N ALA A 67 -5.04 -10.42 0.00
CA ALA A 67 -3.68 -10.80 -0.37
C ALA A 67 -2.68 -9.65 -0.13
N LEU A 68 -2.95 -8.45 -0.64
CA LEU A 68 -2.05 -7.30 -0.55
C LEU A 68 -1.88 -6.75 0.88
N TYR A 69 -2.93 -6.75 1.70
CA TYR A 69 -2.89 -6.13 3.04
C TYR A 69 -2.42 -7.07 4.14
N SER A 70 -2.54 -8.39 3.97
CA SER A 70 -2.12 -9.33 5.01
C SER A 70 -1.74 -10.71 4.47
N GLY A 71 -2.53 -11.28 3.56
CA GLY A 71 -2.41 -12.67 3.12
C GLY A 71 -1.03 -13.04 2.57
N THR A 72 -0.45 -12.19 1.71
CA THR A 72 0.90 -12.42 1.17
C THR A 72 1.95 -12.38 2.28
N ALA A 73 1.88 -11.39 3.19
CA ALA A 73 2.79 -11.30 4.33
C ALA A 73 2.66 -12.51 5.27
N THR A 74 1.43 -12.90 5.63
CA THR A 74 1.14 -14.08 6.45
C THR A 74 1.77 -15.35 5.85
N LYS A 75 1.59 -15.57 4.55
CA LYS A 75 2.13 -16.74 3.85
C LYS A 75 3.66 -16.73 3.79
N ILE A 76 4.25 -15.60 3.40
CA ILE A 76 5.70 -15.49 3.18
C ILE A 76 6.46 -15.56 4.51
N TYR A 77 6.00 -14.83 5.53
CA TYR A 77 6.62 -14.81 6.84
C TYR A 77 6.15 -15.94 7.77
N ARG A 78 5.20 -16.79 7.32
CA ARG A 78 4.64 -17.92 8.07
C ARG A 78 4.06 -17.49 9.43
N LEU A 79 3.29 -16.42 9.39
CA LEU A 79 2.64 -15.86 10.58
C LEU A 79 1.43 -16.75 10.96
N ASP A 80 1.26 -16.99 12.25
CA ASP A 80 0.08 -17.65 12.83
C ASP A 80 -0.86 -16.56 13.34
N LEU A 81 -1.92 -16.26 12.58
CA LEU A 81 -2.86 -15.16 12.78
C LEU A 81 -4.30 -15.66 12.93
#